data_AF-A0A8J4QKP9-F1
#
_entry.id   AF-A0A8J4QKP9-F1
#
_cell.length_a   1.000
_cell.length_b   1.000
_cell.length_c   1.000
_cell.angle_alpha   90.00
_cell.angle_beta   90.00
_cell.angle_gamma   90.00
#
_symmetry.space_group_name_H-M   'P 1'
#
loop_
_entity.id
_entity.type
_entity.pdbx_description
1 polymer ?
#
loop_
_entity_poly.entity_id
_entity_poly.type
_entity_poly.pdbx_seq_one_letter_code
_entity_poly.pdbx_strand_id
1 'polypeptide(L)'
;AFFITNMERMKFWEFVSIVLEGLGYERPKIKIPAFVVMPIAHMVEWTYRLLGPYGMKVPQLTPSRIRLLSCSRTFNCSKAKDLLGYAPVVPLQEGLKRTIESYSHLRAEHPPKREGPSKASIYLGKGRVADTLLWRDKKRTLTALLVLVAIYYNFIASGFTLLTTLSKLLLATTVFLFIHGILPEKVLGYTVEKIPRSRFHLSEEMSRRVALSVASSWNVAVDVLKSLSTGHDWTLFLKVVLSLLLLSLLGAVSFQSLFVIGLPVAFLAFYVYEKKEQEIDAMVMDALTLGCKLKSEIVRKFVTSKSKKDK
;
A
#
# COMPACT_ATOMS: atom_id res chain seq x y z
N ALA A 1 8.58 58.35 -2.24
CA ALA A 1 9.13 57.00 -2.49
C ALA A 1 8.75 56.56 -3.90
N PHE A 2 9.69 55.97 -4.65
CA PHE A 2 9.45 55.39 -5.97
C PHE A 2 9.34 53.87 -5.86
N PHE A 3 8.44 53.24 -6.61
CA PHE A 3 8.39 51.79 -6.74
C PHE A 3 9.15 51.38 -8.00
N ILE A 4 10.19 50.57 -7.83
CA ILE A 4 11.01 50.06 -8.93
C ILE A 4 10.59 48.63 -9.22
N THR A 5 10.10 48.38 -10.44
CA THR A 5 9.68 47.05 -10.91
C THR A 5 9.98 46.89 -12.40
N ASN A 6 9.80 45.67 -12.88
CA ASN A 6 10.14 45.18 -14.22
C ASN A 6 9.27 45.78 -15.35
N MET A 7 8.34 46.71 -15.06
CA MET A 7 7.34 47.30 -15.96
C MET A 7 6.30 46.33 -16.56
N GLU A 8 6.61 45.03 -16.63
CA GLU A 8 5.73 43.97 -17.14
C GLU A 8 4.86 43.36 -16.03
N ARG A 9 3.59 43.07 -16.35
CA ARG A 9 2.66 42.42 -15.42
C ARG A 9 2.58 40.92 -15.74
N MET A 10 2.83 40.09 -14.75
CA MET A 10 2.72 38.63 -14.85
C MET A 10 1.94 38.09 -13.64
N LYS A 11 1.13 37.05 -13.84
CA LYS A 11 0.45 36.38 -12.73
C LYS A 11 1.48 35.61 -11.90
N PHE A 12 1.38 35.71 -10.57
CA PHE A 12 2.32 35.02 -9.66
C PHE A 12 2.43 33.51 -9.95
N TRP A 13 1.31 32.82 -10.14
CA TRP A 13 1.31 31.38 -10.42
C TRP A 13 1.85 31.01 -11.81
N GLU A 14 1.81 31.95 -12.76
CA GLU A 14 2.41 31.78 -14.07
C GLU A 14 3.93 31.90 -13.98
N PHE A 15 4.42 32.91 -13.26
CA PHE A 15 5.84 33.04 -12.92
C PHE A 15 6.39 31.78 -12.24
N VAL A 16 5.70 31.28 -11.21
CA VAL A 16 6.10 30.04 -10.50
C VAL A 16 6.07 28.83 -11.43
N SER A 17 5.11 28.75 -12.35
CA SER A 17 5.02 27.64 -13.32
C SER A 17 6.24 27.62 -14.24
N ILE A 18 6.67 28.77 -14.77
CA ILE A 18 7.83 28.87 -15.67
C ILE A 18 9.11 28.46 -14.95
N VAL A 19 9.29 28.90 -13.69
CA VAL A 19 10.46 28.52 -12.87
C VAL A 19 10.50 27.02 -12.61
N LEU A 20 9.36 26.42 -12.23
CA LEU A 20 9.27 24.98 -11.94
C LEU A 20 9.52 24.15 -13.19
N GLU A 21 8.92 24.53 -14.32
CA GLU A 21 9.11 23.86 -15.61
C GLU A 21 10.56 23.94 -16.09
N GLY A 22 11.19 25.11 -15.97
CA GLY A 22 12.61 25.29 -16.32
C GLY A 22 13.57 24.49 -15.44
N LEU A 23 13.17 24.15 -14.21
CA LEU A 23 13.92 23.27 -13.30
C LEU A 23 13.54 21.79 -13.46
N GLY A 24 12.59 21.44 -14.34
CA GLY A 24 12.14 20.07 -14.60
C GLY A 24 11.09 19.53 -13.62
N TYR A 25 10.44 20.39 -12.82
CA TYR A 25 9.34 19.99 -11.94
C TYR A 25 7.99 20.02 -12.65
N GLU A 26 7.06 19.19 -12.17
CA GLU A 26 5.67 19.26 -12.64
C GLU A 26 5.00 20.57 -12.24
N ARG A 27 4.19 21.11 -13.15
CA ARG A 27 3.38 22.30 -12.90
C ARG A 27 2.36 22.05 -11.76
N PRO A 28 2.19 22.99 -10.82
CA PRO A 28 1.23 22.84 -9.72
C PRO A 28 -0.22 22.80 -10.26
N LYS A 29 -0.89 21.66 -10.08
CA LYS A 29 -2.29 21.42 -10.56
C LYS A 29 -3.35 21.65 -9.46
N ILE A 30 -2.94 21.56 -8.19
CA ILE A 30 -3.86 21.61 -7.06
C ILE A 30 -4.05 23.06 -6.62
N LYS A 31 -5.30 23.53 -6.56
CA LYS A 31 -5.66 24.86 -6.06
C LYS A 31 -6.33 24.70 -4.70
N ILE A 32 -5.68 25.17 -3.64
CA ILE A 32 -6.20 25.06 -2.27
C ILE A 32 -6.79 26.43 -1.88
N PRO A 33 -8.08 26.51 -1.48
CA PRO A 33 -8.67 27.75 -1.01
C PRO A 33 -7.99 28.28 0.26
N ALA A 34 -7.83 29.60 0.35
CA ALA A 34 -7.15 30.23 1.49
C ALA A 34 -7.78 29.88 2.85
N PHE A 35 -9.12 29.77 2.92
CA PHE A 35 -9.82 29.43 4.17
C PHE A 35 -9.43 28.05 4.72
N VAL A 36 -8.99 27.11 3.87
CA VAL A 36 -8.53 25.76 4.28
C VAL A 36 -7.11 25.82 4.83
N VAL A 37 -6.24 26.62 4.22
CA VAL A 37 -4.82 26.72 4.59
C VAL A 37 -4.61 27.62 5.81
N MET A 38 -5.47 28.62 6.02
CA MET A 38 -5.33 29.60 7.11
C MET A 38 -5.32 28.97 8.51
N PRO A 39 -6.23 28.05 8.89
CA PRO A 39 -6.17 27.36 10.19
C PRO A 39 -4.87 26.58 10.39
N ILE A 40 -4.40 25.89 9.33
CA ILE A 40 -3.15 25.14 9.37
C ILE A 40 -1.96 26.09 9.63
N ALA A 41 -1.95 27.25 8.99
CA ALA A 41 -0.89 28.22 9.18
C ALA A 41 -0.89 28.87 10.56
N HIS A 42 -2.07 29.13 11.13
CA HIS A 42 -2.18 29.59 12.52
C HIS A 42 -1.68 28.53 13.51
N MET A 43 -1.97 27.26 13.26
CA MET A 43 -1.44 26.15 14.05
C MET A 43 0.09 26.08 13.95
N VAL A 44 0.67 26.18 12.74
CA VAL A 44 2.12 26.20 12.53
C VAL A 44 2.77 27.40 13.24
N GLU A 45 2.16 28.58 13.16
CA GLU A 45 2.66 29.79 13.84
C GLU A 45 2.60 29.64 15.36
N TRP A 46 1.50 29.09 15.91
CA TRP A 46 1.38 28.83 17.34
C TRP A 46 2.44 27.84 17.82
N THR A 47 2.66 26.76 17.09
CA THR A 47 3.73 25.78 17.37
C THR A 47 5.11 26.42 17.32
N TYR A 48 5.36 27.30 16.34
CA TYR A 48 6.61 28.05 16.26
C TYR A 48 6.77 29.02 17.43
N ARG A 49 5.71 29.66 17.93
CA ARG A 49 5.80 30.50 19.13
C ARG A 49 6.15 29.69 20.38
N LEU A 50 5.62 28.47 20.50
CA LEU A 50 5.88 27.57 21.62
C LEU A 50 7.32 27.01 21.59
N LEU A 51 7.78 26.59 20.41
CA LEU A 51 9.03 25.84 20.23
C LEU A 51 10.18 26.67 19.62
N GLY A 52 9.92 27.91 19.23
CA GLY A 52 10.91 28.85 18.70
C GLY A 52 12.10 29.09 19.65
N PRO A 53 11.89 29.24 20.98
CA PRO A 53 12.98 29.34 21.95
C PRO A 53 13.90 28.11 21.98
N TYR A 54 13.43 26.96 21.50
CA TYR A 54 14.18 25.70 21.44
C TYR A 54 14.90 25.48 20.10
N GLY A 55 15.07 26.54 19.30
CA GLY A 55 15.89 26.51 18.08
C GLY A 55 15.16 26.06 16.81
N MET A 56 13.82 26.11 16.79
CA MET A 56 13.06 25.85 15.56
C MET A 56 13.35 26.91 14.49
N LYS A 57 13.59 26.49 13.24
CA LYS A 57 13.74 27.40 12.09
C LYS A 57 12.40 28.06 11.74
N VAL A 58 12.45 29.30 11.24
CA VAL A 58 11.27 30.07 10.84
C VAL A 58 10.45 29.28 9.81
N PRO A 59 9.16 29.00 10.08
CA PRO A 59 8.33 28.22 9.17
C PRO A 59 8.08 29.00 7.88
N GLN A 60 8.05 28.27 6.76
CA GLN A 60 7.75 28.88 5.46
C GLN A 60 6.25 29.21 5.31
N LEU A 61 5.38 28.47 6.02
CA LEU A 61 3.92 28.59 6.00
C LEU A 61 3.46 29.47 7.17
N THR A 62 3.31 30.76 6.92
CA THR A 62 2.82 31.75 7.90
C THR A 62 1.51 32.38 7.40
N PRO A 63 0.56 32.72 8.28
CA PRO A 63 -0.69 33.40 7.89
C PRO A 63 -0.46 34.67 7.06
N SER A 64 0.58 35.45 7.40
CA SER A 64 0.97 36.66 6.66
C SER A 64 1.34 36.37 5.21
N ARG A 65 2.12 35.31 4.97
CA ARG A 65 2.54 34.88 3.63
C ARG A 65 1.38 34.35 2.81
N ILE A 66 0.48 33.56 3.42
CA ILE A 66 -0.72 33.07 2.73
C ILE A 66 -1.60 34.24 2.30
N ARG A 67 -1.80 35.22 3.19
CA ARG A 67 -2.58 36.42 2.86
C ARG A 67 -1.94 37.23 1.72
N LEU A 68 -0.61 37.33 1.72
CA LEU A 68 0.16 37.97 0.64
C LEU A 68 -0.06 37.25 -0.70
N LEU A 69 0.03 35.91 -0.71
CA LEU A 69 -0.13 35.07 -1.90
C LEU A 69 -1.58 35.00 -2.40
N SER A 70 -2.56 35.21 -1.51
CA SER A 70 -3.98 35.16 -1.85
C SER A 70 -4.47 36.45 -2.51
N CYS A 71 -3.79 37.57 -2.31
CA CYS A 71 -4.19 38.86 -2.84
C CYS A 71 -3.46 39.17 -4.16
N SER A 72 -4.19 39.68 -5.15
CA SER A 72 -3.57 40.26 -6.34
C SER A 72 -2.98 41.62 -5.99
N ARG A 73 -1.69 41.83 -6.28
CA ARG A 73 -0.99 43.08 -6.05
C ARG A 73 -0.11 43.43 -7.24
N THR A 74 -0.20 44.67 -7.70
CA THR A 74 0.63 45.21 -8.78
C THR A 74 1.16 46.57 -8.33
N PHE A 75 2.43 46.84 -8.59
CA PHE A 75 3.04 48.14 -8.31
C PHE A 75 3.11 48.98 -9.60
N ASN A 76 2.90 50.28 -9.45
CA ASN A 76 3.01 51.23 -10.56
C ASN A 76 4.41 51.86 -10.58
N CYS A 77 5.11 51.71 -11.69
CA CYS A 77 6.49 52.19 -11.90
C CYS A 77 6.55 53.45 -12.80
N SER A 78 5.42 54.01 -13.23
CA SER A 78 5.37 55.16 -14.15
C SER A 78 6.13 56.38 -13.61
N LYS A 79 5.97 56.72 -12.33
CA LYS A 79 6.67 57.86 -11.71
C LYS A 79 8.21 57.73 -11.78
N ALA A 80 8.74 56.52 -11.69
CA ALA A 80 10.18 56.29 -11.79
C ALA A 80 10.66 56.41 -13.24
N LYS A 81 9.86 55.96 -14.20
CA LYS A 81 10.15 56.14 -15.63
C LYS A 81 10.21 57.62 -16.01
N ASP A 82 9.20 58.38 -15.61
CA ASP A 82 9.00 59.75 -16.08
C ASP A 82 9.99 60.74 -15.43
N LEU A 83 10.29 60.55 -14.14
CA LEU A 83 11.14 61.48 -13.37
C LEU A 83 12.61 61.05 -13.32
N LEU A 84 12.91 59.75 -13.40
CA LEU A 84 14.29 59.22 -13.28
C LEU A 84 14.81 58.63 -14.60
N GLY A 85 14.01 58.62 -15.67
CA GLY A 85 14.38 57.95 -16.92
C GLY A 85 14.57 56.42 -16.76
N TYR A 86 13.99 55.82 -15.71
CA TYR A 86 14.24 54.41 -15.38
C TYR A 86 13.68 53.47 -16.46
N ALA A 87 14.55 52.60 -16.98
CA ALA A 87 14.19 51.51 -17.88
C ALA A 87 14.87 50.20 -17.42
N PRO A 88 14.15 49.06 -17.37
CA PRO A 88 14.74 47.78 -17.02
C PRO A 88 15.76 47.33 -18.08
N VAL A 89 16.98 47.00 -17.64
CA VAL A 89 18.09 46.58 -18.52
C VAL A 89 17.86 45.20 -19.13
N VAL A 90 17.17 44.32 -18.41
CA VAL A 90 16.93 42.92 -18.80
C VAL A 90 15.43 42.65 -18.79
N PRO A 91 14.86 42.07 -19.87
CA PRO A 91 13.46 41.68 -19.91
C PRO A 91 13.19 40.50 -18.97
N LEU A 92 11.94 40.35 -18.50
CA LEU A 92 11.58 39.37 -17.47
C LEU A 92 11.90 37.93 -17.86
N GLN A 93 11.65 37.57 -19.12
CA GLN A 93 11.91 36.22 -19.64
C GLN A 93 13.40 35.86 -19.64
N GLU A 94 14.25 36.81 -20.02
CA GLU A 94 15.71 36.62 -20.00
C GLU A 94 16.23 36.52 -18.56
N GLY A 95 15.70 37.34 -17.64
CA GLY A 95 16.02 37.24 -16.23
C GLY A 95 15.64 35.88 -15.63
N LEU A 96 14.45 35.36 -16.00
CA LEU A 96 13.99 34.02 -15.60
C LEU A 96 14.93 32.93 -16.09
N LYS A 97 15.31 32.96 -17.38
CA LYS A 97 16.22 31.98 -17.98
C LYS A 97 17.56 31.93 -17.25
N ARG A 98 18.20 33.09 -17.05
CA ARG A 98 19.48 33.20 -16.31
C ARG A 98 19.37 32.70 -14.87
N THR A 99 18.25 33.00 -14.23
CA THR A 99 17.97 32.52 -12.87
C THR A 99 17.90 30.99 -12.87
N ILE A 100 17.11 30.38 -13.74
CA ILE A 100 16.97 28.92 -13.85
C ILE A 100 18.32 28.24 -14.12
N GLU A 101 19.15 28.81 -14.99
CA GLU A 101 20.49 28.31 -15.28
C GLU A 101 21.42 28.38 -14.05
N SER A 102 21.34 29.44 -13.25
CA SER A 102 22.13 29.57 -12.01
C SER A 102 21.74 28.58 -10.91
N TYR A 103 20.48 28.11 -10.89
CA TYR A 103 19.96 27.15 -9.92
C TYR A 103 19.99 25.70 -10.44
N SER A 104 21.04 25.33 -11.18
CA SER A 104 21.20 23.97 -11.72
C SER A 104 21.15 22.87 -10.66
N HIS A 105 21.65 23.14 -9.45
CA HIS A 105 21.62 22.22 -8.29
C HIS A 105 20.22 21.95 -7.74
N LEU A 106 19.20 22.76 -8.10
CA LEU A 106 17.81 22.54 -7.72
C LEU A 106 17.01 21.81 -8.79
N ARG A 107 17.61 21.45 -9.93
CA ARG A 107 16.89 20.71 -10.98
C ARG A 107 16.37 19.39 -10.45
N ALA A 108 15.16 19.03 -10.87
CA ALA A 108 14.57 17.75 -10.54
C ALA A 108 15.44 16.63 -11.12
N GLU A 109 16.11 15.87 -10.26
CA GLU A 109 16.60 14.54 -10.61
C GLU A 109 15.37 13.73 -11.00
N HIS A 110 15.23 13.45 -12.30
CA HIS A 110 14.20 12.52 -12.74
C HIS A 110 14.69 11.13 -12.34
N PRO A 111 14.06 10.45 -11.37
CA PRO A 111 14.38 9.06 -11.14
C PRO A 111 14.18 8.32 -12.46
N PRO A 112 15.06 7.37 -12.82
CA PRO A 112 14.97 6.66 -14.08
C PRO A 112 13.54 6.11 -14.22
N LYS A 113 12.89 6.48 -15.33
CA LYS A 113 11.53 6.05 -15.64
C LYS A 113 11.55 4.52 -15.67
N ARG A 114 10.77 3.88 -14.79
CA ARG A 114 10.76 2.44 -14.54
C ARG A 114 10.52 1.67 -15.87
N GLU A 115 11.54 0.97 -16.37
CA GLU A 115 11.48 0.25 -17.66
C GLU A 115 10.82 -1.14 -17.59
N GLY A 116 10.09 -1.46 -16.50
CA GLY A 116 9.51 -2.79 -16.32
C GLY A 116 8.36 -2.88 -15.31
N PRO A 117 7.71 -4.06 -15.22
CA PRO A 117 6.62 -4.32 -14.28
C PRO A 117 7.11 -4.23 -12.82
N SER A 118 6.26 -3.73 -11.92
CA SER A 118 6.56 -3.59 -10.49
C SER A 118 6.91 -4.93 -9.84
N LYS A 119 7.83 -4.98 -8.87
CA LYS A 119 8.18 -6.22 -8.15
C LYS A 119 6.95 -6.82 -7.46
N ALA A 120 6.05 -5.98 -6.93
CA ALA A 120 4.76 -6.44 -6.40
C ALA A 120 3.93 -7.21 -7.44
N SER A 121 3.87 -6.75 -8.69
CA SER A 121 3.17 -7.50 -9.75
C SER A 121 3.84 -8.84 -10.08
N ILE A 122 5.16 -8.93 -9.91
CA ILE A 122 5.93 -10.17 -10.07
C ILE A 122 5.62 -11.13 -8.91
N TYR A 123 5.68 -10.66 -7.67
CA TYR A 123 5.38 -11.47 -6.47
C TYR A 123 3.94 -11.98 -6.44
N LEU A 124 2.99 -11.19 -6.94
CA LEU A 124 1.58 -11.58 -7.07
C LEU A 124 1.29 -12.49 -8.28
N GLY A 125 2.33 -12.90 -9.02
CA GLY A 125 2.22 -13.92 -10.06
C GLY A 125 1.73 -13.42 -11.41
N LYS A 126 1.86 -12.12 -11.72
CA LYS A 126 1.50 -11.47 -13.00
C LYS A 126 0.17 -11.95 -13.58
N GLY A 127 -0.93 -11.27 -13.26
CA GLY A 127 -2.22 -11.58 -13.85
C GLY A 127 -3.38 -10.95 -13.09
N ARG A 128 -4.57 -11.56 -13.20
CA ARG A 128 -5.84 -11.00 -12.69
C ARG A 128 -5.78 -10.63 -11.21
N VAL A 129 -5.14 -11.43 -10.37
CA VAL A 129 -5.01 -11.16 -8.92
C VAL A 129 -4.12 -9.94 -8.68
N ALA A 130 -2.97 -9.88 -9.35
CA ALA A 130 -2.07 -8.73 -9.29
C ALA A 130 -2.78 -7.45 -9.76
N ASP A 131 -3.48 -7.50 -10.89
CA ASP A 131 -4.21 -6.35 -11.43
C ASP A 131 -5.32 -5.87 -10.49
N THR A 132 -5.97 -6.80 -9.79
CA THR A 132 -7.04 -6.51 -8.83
C THR A 132 -6.47 -5.87 -7.56
N LEU A 133 -5.45 -6.47 -6.94
CA LEU A 133 -4.80 -5.97 -5.72
C LEU A 133 -4.07 -4.64 -5.93
N LEU A 134 -3.49 -4.43 -7.11
CA LEU A 134 -2.79 -3.20 -7.49
C LEU A 134 -3.71 -2.11 -8.06
N TRP A 135 -5.03 -2.32 -8.05
CA TRP A 135 -6.04 -1.35 -8.53
C TRP A 135 -5.88 -0.94 -10.01
N ARG A 136 -5.33 -1.82 -10.86
CA ARG A 136 -5.14 -1.53 -12.29
C ARG A 136 -6.45 -1.49 -13.05
N ASP A 137 -7.37 -2.41 -12.74
CA ASP A 137 -8.75 -2.40 -13.26
C ASP A 137 -9.73 -2.11 -12.13
N LYS A 138 -10.09 -0.82 -12.00
CA LYS A 138 -10.98 -0.34 -10.93
C LYS A 138 -12.33 -1.07 -10.89
N LYS A 139 -12.88 -1.48 -12.04
CA LYS A 139 -14.18 -2.17 -12.09
C LYS A 139 -14.05 -3.57 -11.50
N ARG A 140 -13.00 -4.30 -11.88
CA ARG A 140 -12.72 -5.63 -11.32
C ARG A 140 -12.37 -5.57 -9.85
N THR A 141 -11.55 -4.60 -9.44
CA THR A 141 -11.21 -4.40 -8.03
C THR A 141 -12.44 -4.10 -7.18
N LEU A 142 -13.33 -3.22 -7.65
CA LEU A 142 -14.59 -2.91 -6.96
C LEU A 142 -15.50 -4.14 -6.90
N THR A 143 -15.63 -4.90 -7.99
CA THR A 143 -16.44 -6.12 -8.02
C THR A 143 -15.89 -7.16 -7.03
N ALA A 144 -14.57 -7.36 -7.01
CA ALA A 144 -13.92 -8.27 -6.07
C ALA A 144 -14.14 -7.84 -4.62
N LEU A 145 -14.01 -6.53 -4.32
CA LEU A 145 -14.31 -5.99 -2.99
C LEU A 145 -15.76 -6.21 -2.58
N LEU A 146 -16.73 -5.98 -3.48
CA LEU A 146 -18.15 -6.23 -3.21
C LEU A 146 -18.44 -7.71 -2.92
N VAL A 147 -17.89 -8.61 -3.72
CA VAL A 147 -18.00 -10.07 -3.48
C VAL A 147 -17.39 -10.42 -2.13
N LEU A 148 -16.25 -9.84 -1.81
CA LEU A 148 -15.55 -10.13 -0.57
C LEU A 148 -16.28 -9.57 0.67
N VAL A 149 -16.90 -8.40 0.55
CA VAL A 149 -17.81 -7.84 1.57
C VAL A 149 -19.05 -8.71 1.72
N ALA A 150 -19.63 -9.21 0.62
CA ALA A 150 -20.74 -10.15 0.69
C ALA A 150 -20.33 -11.44 1.44
N ILE A 151 -19.14 -11.98 1.16
CA ILE A 151 -18.58 -13.12 1.89
C ILE A 151 -18.43 -12.77 3.38
N TYR A 152 -17.90 -11.60 3.71
CA TYR A 152 -17.77 -11.16 5.09
C TYR A 152 -19.10 -11.18 5.84
N TYR A 153 -20.13 -10.53 5.30
CA TYR A 153 -21.43 -10.44 5.98
C TYR A 153 -22.12 -11.80 6.10
N ASN A 154 -22.07 -12.62 5.05
CA ASN A 154 -22.73 -13.93 5.05
C ASN A 154 -22.06 -14.94 5.98
N PHE A 155 -20.73 -14.89 6.13
CA PHE A 155 -19.98 -15.96 6.80
C PHE A 155 -19.26 -15.52 8.07
N ILE A 156 -18.73 -14.29 8.12
CA ILE A 156 -17.79 -13.85 9.17
C ILE A 156 -18.46 -12.92 10.18
N ALA A 157 -19.27 -11.95 9.72
CA ALA A 157 -19.98 -11.01 10.59
C ALA A 157 -21.02 -11.71 11.49
N SER A 158 -21.55 -12.85 11.04
CA SER A 158 -22.55 -13.63 11.77
C SER A 158 -21.96 -14.42 12.96
N GLY A 159 -20.64 -14.34 13.20
CA GLY A 159 -19.98 -15.02 14.32
C GLY A 159 -19.87 -16.55 14.17
N PHE A 160 -20.16 -17.10 12.98
CA PHE A 160 -20.08 -18.53 12.74
C PHE A 160 -18.64 -19.01 12.73
N THR A 161 -18.39 -20.16 13.36
CA THR A 161 -17.13 -20.88 13.21
C THR A 161 -16.97 -21.39 11.77
N LEU A 162 -15.73 -21.61 11.30
CA LEU A 162 -15.45 -22.19 9.98
C LEU A 162 -16.24 -23.48 9.72
N LEU A 163 -16.46 -24.27 10.76
CA LEU A 163 -17.25 -25.50 10.67
C LEU A 163 -18.71 -25.21 10.33
N THR A 164 -19.29 -24.18 10.96
CA THR A 164 -20.69 -23.79 10.74
C THR A 164 -20.86 -23.18 9.35
N THR A 165 -19.89 -22.38 8.87
CA THR A 165 -19.94 -21.82 7.52
C THR A 165 -19.83 -22.91 6.45
N LEU A 166 -18.92 -23.87 6.62
CA LEU A 166 -18.78 -25.02 5.73
C LEU A 166 -20.06 -25.88 5.71
N SER A 167 -20.64 -26.15 6.88
CA SER A 167 -21.90 -26.89 7.00
C SER A 167 -23.05 -26.17 6.29
N LYS A 168 -23.18 -24.86 6.47
CA LYS A 168 -24.20 -24.05 5.77
C LYS A 168 -23.99 -24.00 4.27
N LEU A 169 -22.74 -23.92 3.81
CA LEU A 169 -22.42 -23.95 2.38
C LEU A 169 -22.77 -25.30 1.76
N LEU A 170 -22.44 -26.40 2.45
CA LEU A 170 -22.83 -27.76 2.04
C LEU A 170 -24.36 -27.89 2.01
N LEU A 171 -25.06 -27.44 3.05
CA LEU A 171 -26.52 -27.45 3.10
C LEU A 171 -27.14 -26.65 1.94
N ALA A 172 -26.67 -25.43 1.71
CA ALA A 172 -27.14 -24.58 0.62
C ALA A 172 -26.89 -25.24 -0.75
N THR A 173 -25.73 -25.91 -0.92
CA THR A 173 -25.41 -26.66 -2.13
C THR A 173 -26.35 -27.85 -2.32
N THR A 174 -26.62 -28.63 -1.27
CA THR A 174 -27.55 -29.75 -1.32
C THR A 174 -28.97 -29.29 -1.64
N VAL A 175 -29.45 -28.22 -0.98
CA VAL A 175 -30.77 -27.63 -1.26
C VAL A 175 -30.84 -27.11 -2.70
N PHE A 176 -29.79 -26.43 -3.18
CA PHE A 176 -29.70 -25.97 -4.56
C PHE A 176 -29.77 -27.15 -5.55
N LEU A 177 -28.96 -28.20 -5.35
CA LEU A 177 -28.96 -29.39 -6.19
C LEU A 177 -30.32 -30.11 -6.16
N PHE A 178 -30.99 -30.14 -5.01
CA PHE A 178 -32.32 -30.72 -4.85
C PHE A 178 -33.38 -29.94 -5.62
N ILE A 179 -33.42 -28.61 -5.45
CA ILE A 179 -34.34 -27.73 -6.20
C ILE A 179 -34.07 -27.85 -7.70
N HIS A 180 -32.80 -27.79 -8.12
CA HIS A 180 -32.40 -27.94 -9.52
C HIS A 180 -32.78 -29.31 -10.09
N GLY A 181 -32.72 -30.36 -9.26
CA GLY A 181 -33.16 -31.72 -9.60
C GLY A 181 -34.66 -31.81 -9.88
N ILE A 182 -35.49 -31.14 -9.07
CA ILE A 182 -36.96 -31.17 -9.17
C ILE A 182 -37.50 -30.23 -10.26
N LEU A 183 -36.83 -29.12 -10.55
CA LEU A 183 -37.33 -28.08 -11.45
C LEU A 183 -37.62 -28.61 -12.88
N PRO A 184 -38.78 -28.36 -13.50
CA PRO A 184 -39.06 -28.85 -14.85
C PRO A 184 -38.11 -28.22 -15.89
N GLU A 185 -37.89 -28.90 -17.02
CA GLU A 185 -36.94 -28.46 -18.06
C GLU A 185 -37.32 -27.12 -18.72
N LYS A 186 -38.60 -26.74 -18.62
CA LYS A 186 -39.13 -25.44 -19.07
C LYS A 186 -39.82 -24.77 -17.90
N VAL A 187 -39.30 -23.61 -17.49
CA VAL A 187 -39.92 -22.74 -16.47
C VAL A 187 -40.08 -21.35 -17.07
N LEU A 188 -41.32 -20.85 -17.13
CA LEU A 188 -41.63 -19.50 -17.64
C LEU A 188 -40.95 -19.16 -19.00
N GLY A 189 -40.84 -20.13 -19.91
CA GLY A 189 -40.25 -19.92 -21.24
C GLY A 189 -38.72 -20.01 -21.32
N TYR A 190 -38.02 -20.20 -20.19
CA TYR A 190 -36.58 -20.46 -20.16
C TYR A 190 -36.30 -21.96 -20.05
N THR A 191 -35.36 -22.47 -20.86
CA THR A 191 -34.86 -23.85 -20.79
C THR A 191 -33.78 -23.95 -19.73
N VAL A 192 -34.03 -24.74 -18.67
CA VAL A 192 -33.05 -24.95 -17.60
C VAL A 192 -32.16 -26.14 -17.96
N GLU A 193 -30.85 -25.92 -18.10
CA GLU A 193 -29.89 -26.98 -18.40
C GLU A 193 -29.79 -27.95 -17.20
N LYS A 194 -30.23 -29.19 -17.42
CA LYS A 194 -30.19 -30.25 -16.40
C LYS A 194 -28.79 -30.81 -16.27
N ILE A 195 -28.33 -30.97 -15.02
CA ILE A 195 -27.05 -31.64 -14.75
C ILE A 195 -27.20 -33.12 -15.11
N PRO A 196 -26.38 -33.65 -16.04
CA PRO A 196 -26.50 -35.04 -16.47
C PRO A 196 -26.14 -36.02 -15.35
N ARG A 197 -26.90 -37.12 -15.25
CA ARG A 197 -26.73 -38.15 -14.19
C ARG A 197 -25.34 -38.78 -14.15
N SER A 198 -24.62 -38.77 -15.28
CA SER A 198 -23.23 -39.25 -15.38
C SER A 198 -22.25 -38.50 -14.46
N ARG A 199 -22.50 -37.22 -14.16
CA ARG A 199 -21.67 -36.43 -13.23
C ARG A 199 -21.76 -36.90 -11.78
N PHE A 200 -22.82 -37.62 -11.42
CA PHE A 200 -23.05 -38.18 -10.09
C PHE A 200 -22.66 -39.66 -9.99
N HIS A 201 -22.22 -40.27 -11.09
CA HIS A 201 -21.76 -41.66 -11.09
C HIS A 201 -20.35 -41.74 -10.48
N LEU A 202 -20.27 -42.11 -9.21
CA LEU A 202 -19.02 -42.42 -8.54
C LEU A 202 -18.57 -43.83 -8.95
N SER A 203 -17.52 -43.92 -9.77
CA SER A 203 -16.89 -45.20 -10.10
C SER A 203 -16.33 -45.87 -8.84
N GLU A 204 -16.48 -47.19 -8.75
CA GLU A 204 -15.91 -48.01 -7.67
C GLU A 204 -14.40 -47.82 -7.55
N GLU A 205 -13.70 -47.58 -8.66
CA GLU A 205 -12.27 -47.31 -8.62
C GLU A 205 -11.96 -45.97 -7.92
N MET A 206 -12.77 -44.94 -8.17
CA MET A 206 -12.61 -43.62 -7.55
C MET A 206 -12.91 -43.69 -6.05
N SER A 207 -13.99 -44.37 -5.66
CA SER A 207 -14.35 -44.52 -4.25
C SER A 207 -13.30 -45.34 -3.50
N ARG A 208 -12.82 -46.45 -4.07
CA ARG A 208 -11.72 -47.26 -3.51
C ARG A 208 -10.44 -46.44 -3.36
N ARG A 209 -10.08 -45.64 -4.35
CA ARG A 209 -8.88 -44.77 -4.30
C ARG A 209 -8.98 -43.73 -3.19
N VAL A 210 -10.14 -43.07 -3.04
CA VAL A 210 -10.37 -42.10 -1.97
C VAL A 210 -10.34 -42.79 -0.61
N ALA A 211 -11.02 -43.93 -0.44
CA ALA A 211 -11.03 -44.68 0.80
C ALA A 211 -9.63 -45.12 1.23
N LEU A 212 -8.83 -45.67 0.32
CA LEU A 212 -7.44 -46.05 0.58
C LEU A 212 -6.57 -44.83 0.93
N SER A 213 -6.76 -43.69 0.27
CA SER A 213 -6.03 -42.46 0.58
C SER A 213 -6.37 -41.89 1.97
N VAL A 214 -7.65 -41.97 2.38
CA VAL A 214 -8.07 -41.54 3.72
C VAL A 214 -7.52 -42.49 4.78
N ALA A 215 -7.62 -43.80 4.54
CA ALA A 215 -7.09 -44.82 5.45
C ALA A 215 -5.58 -44.70 5.60
N SER A 216 -4.83 -44.48 4.50
CA SER A 216 -3.38 -44.30 4.58
C SER A 216 -3.01 -43.02 5.33
N SER A 217 -3.69 -41.90 5.08
CA SER A 217 -3.45 -40.64 5.79
C SER A 217 -3.73 -40.77 7.30
N TRP A 218 -4.81 -41.46 7.66
CA TRP A 218 -5.16 -41.74 9.06
C TRP A 218 -4.10 -42.61 9.73
N ASN A 219 -3.68 -43.70 9.09
CA ASN A 219 -2.67 -44.61 9.62
C ASN A 219 -1.33 -43.89 9.82
N VAL A 220 -0.93 -43.02 8.89
CA VAL A 220 0.28 -42.18 9.05
C VAL A 220 0.14 -41.24 10.23
N ALA A 221 -1.00 -40.57 10.40
CA ALA A 221 -1.22 -39.68 11.53
C ALA A 221 -1.16 -40.41 12.89
N VAL A 222 -1.76 -41.61 12.96
CA VAL A 222 -1.72 -42.46 14.16
C VAL A 222 -0.30 -42.96 14.45
N ASP A 223 0.45 -43.37 13.43
CA ASP A 223 1.83 -43.83 13.59
C ASP A 223 2.75 -42.70 14.08
N VAL A 224 2.58 -41.50 13.53
CA VAL A 224 3.25 -40.28 14.02
C VAL A 224 2.91 -40.03 15.49
N LEU A 225 1.63 -40.09 15.88
CA LEU A 225 1.21 -39.90 17.26
C LEU A 225 1.80 -40.96 18.21
N LYS A 226 1.85 -42.22 17.77
CA LYS A 226 2.47 -43.32 18.52
C LYS A 226 3.97 -43.10 18.70
N SER A 227 4.67 -42.72 17.64
CA SER A 227 6.09 -42.34 17.68
C SER A 227 6.34 -41.21 18.70
N LEU A 228 5.51 -40.16 18.70
CA LEU A 228 5.54 -39.09 19.70
C LEU A 228 5.35 -39.61 21.13
N SER A 229 4.35 -40.47 21.35
CA SER A 229 4.03 -41.00 22.69
C SER A 229 5.12 -41.91 23.26
N THR A 230 5.87 -42.59 22.40
CA THR A 230 6.96 -43.47 22.81
C THR A 230 8.25 -42.68 23.08
N GLY A 231 8.34 -41.42 22.64
CA GLY A 231 9.44 -40.50 22.95
C GLY A 231 10.79 -40.80 22.28
N HIS A 232 10.82 -41.71 21.29
CA HIS A 232 12.07 -42.15 20.68
C HIS A 232 12.65 -41.13 19.67
N ASP A 233 11.82 -40.28 19.06
CA ASP A 233 12.26 -39.32 18.03
C ASP A 233 12.07 -37.85 18.46
N TRP A 234 13.14 -37.29 19.02
CA TRP A 234 13.19 -35.89 19.45
C TRP A 234 13.03 -34.88 18.30
N THR A 235 13.46 -35.25 17.09
CA THR A 235 13.38 -34.34 15.93
C THR A 235 11.95 -34.19 15.44
N LEU A 236 11.20 -35.30 15.43
CA LEU A 236 9.78 -35.31 15.11
C LEU A 236 8.99 -34.55 16.17
N PHE A 237 9.29 -34.79 17.46
CA PHE A 237 8.68 -34.05 18.56
C PHE A 237 8.84 -32.53 18.39
N LEU A 238 10.05 -32.04 18.15
CA LEU A 238 10.30 -30.61 17.98
C LEU A 238 9.56 -30.03 16.76
N LYS A 239 9.52 -30.77 15.63
CA LYS A 239 8.76 -30.36 14.43
C LYS A 239 7.27 -30.21 14.74
N VAL A 240 6.68 -31.16 15.48
CA VAL A 240 5.27 -31.11 15.87
C VAL A 240 5.01 -29.98 16.87
N VAL A 241 5.88 -29.78 17.85
CA VAL A 241 5.76 -28.64 18.78
C VAL A 241 5.82 -27.31 18.03
N LEU A 242 6.78 -27.15 17.10
CA LEU A 242 6.90 -25.93 16.32
C LEU A 242 5.70 -25.73 15.38
N SER A 243 5.19 -26.79 14.74
CA SER A 243 4.02 -26.68 13.87
C SER A 243 2.74 -26.36 14.67
N LEU A 244 2.56 -26.97 15.85
CA LEU A 244 1.47 -26.64 16.77
C LEU A 244 1.59 -25.22 17.33
N LEU A 245 2.81 -24.73 17.59
CA LEU A 245 3.04 -23.35 17.99
C LEU A 245 2.69 -22.37 16.87
N LEU A 246 3.09 -22.66 15.63
CA LEU A 246 2.68 -21.86 14.48
C LEU A 246 1.17 -21.88 14.31
N LEU A 247 0.54 -23.05 14.45
CA LEU A 247 -0.91 -23.18 14.36
C LEU A 247 -1.63 -22.43 15.49
N SER A 248 -1.08 -22.42 16.71
CA SER A 248 -1.66 -21.67 17.84
C SER A 248 -1.52 -20.16 17.64
N LEU A 249 -0.40 -19.69 17.10
CA LEU A 249 -0.20 -18.29 16.71
C LEU A 249 -1.19 -17.87 15.62
N LEU A 250 -1.40 -18.72 14.61
CA LEU A 250 -2.42 -18.49 13.57
C LEU A 250 -3.84 -18.47 14.15
N GLY A 251 -4.14 -19.37 15.09
CA GLY A 251 -5.43 -19.46 15.76
C GLY A 251 -5.72 -18.35 16.77
N ALA A 252 -4.69 -17.70 17.31
CA ALA A 252 -4.84 -16.56 18.23
C ALA A 252 -5.39 -15.31 17.51
N VAL A 253 -5.16 -15.19 16.21
CA VAL A 253 -5.75 -14.13 15.38
C VAL A 253 -7.15 -14.55 14.98
N SER A 254 -8.17 -13.80 15.41
CA SER A 254 -9.54 -14.11 15.01
C SER A 254 -9.69 -13.98 13.48
N PHE A 255 -10.40 -14.92 12.86
CA PHE A 255 -10.72 -14.85 11.43
C PHE A 255 -11.43 -13.54 11.05
N GLN A 256 -12.22 -12.99 11.98
CA GLN A 256 -12.86 -11.69 11.82
C GLN A 256 -11.82 -10.57 11.70
N SER A 257 -10.83 -10.52 12.59
CA SER A 257 -9.76 -9.52 12.57
C SER A 257 -8.91 -9.64 11.30
N LEU A 258 -8.58 -10.85 10.88
CA LEU A 258 -7.79 -11.09 9.66
C LEU A 258 -8.52 -10.56 8.41
N PHE A 259 -9.85 -10.74 8.35
CA PHE A 259 -10.63 -10.28 7.20
C PHE A 259 -10.89 -8.76 7.23
N VAL A 260 -11.22 -8.20 8.39
CA VAL A 260 -11.55 -6.77 8.52
C VAL A 260 -10.29 -5.89 8.43
N ILE A 261 -9.17 -6.34 8.99
CA ILE A 261 -7.93 -5.56 9.05
C ILE A 261 -6.95 -6.05 7.98
N GLY A 262 -6.67 -7.34 7.95
CA GLY A 262 -5.62 -7.91 7.10
C GLY A 262 -5.86 -7.68 5.62
N LEU A 263 -7.11 -7.78 5.16
CA LEU A 263 -7.41 -7.60 3.75
C LEU A 263 -7.31 -6.13 3.27
N PRO A 264 -7.95 -5.13 3.92
CA PRO A 264 -7.71 -3.74 3.56
C PRO A 264 -6.24 -3.34 3.65
N VAL A 265 -5.52 -3.82 4.68
CA VAL A 265 -4.08 -3.61 4.81
C VAL A 265 -3.33 -4.22 3.63
N ALA A 266 -3.68 -5.42 3.16
CA ALA A 266 -3.03 -6.03 2.01
C ALA A 266 -3.24 -5.19 0.73
N PHE A 267 -4.49 -4.78 0.44
CA PHE A 267 -4.78 -3.92 -0.72
C PHE A 267 -4.00 -2.59 -0.65
N LEU A 268 -3.97 -1.96 0.53
CA LEU A 268 -3.26 -0.70 0.72
C LEU A 268 -1.75 -0.89 0.65
N ALA A 269 -1.21 -1.94 1.27
CA ALA A 269 0.22 -2.22 1.31
C ALA A 269 0.78 -2.47 -0.08
N PHE A 270 0.13 -3.30 -0.90
CA PHE A 270 0.58 -3.54 -2.28
C PHE A 270 0.47 -2.29 -3.16
N TYR A 271 -0.60 -1.51 -2.99
CA TYR A 271 -0.75 -0.24 -3.70
C TYR A 271 0.31 0.79 -3.32
N VAL A 272 0.59 0.96 -2.03
CA VAL A 272 1.64 1.86 -1.51
C VAL A 272 3.02 1.38 -1.95
N TYR A 273 3.28 0.07 -1.86
CA TYR A 273 4.53 -0.52 -2.31
C TYR A 273 4.78 -0.26 -3.79
N GLU A 274 3.77 -0.40 -4.66
CA GLU A 274 3.96 -0.13 -6.09
C GLU A 274 4.33 1.34 -6.37
N LYS A 275 3.78 2.29 -5.60
CA LYS A 275 4.11 3.71 -5.72
C LYS A 275 5.45 4.10 -5.12
N LYS A 276 5.88 3.42 -4.06
CA LYS A 276 7.04 3.78 -3.25
C LYS A 276 8.11 2.68 -3.22
N GLU A 277 8.16 1.84 -4.26
CA GLU A 277 9.02 0.65 -4.30
C GLU A 277 10.48 0.99 -4.01
N GLN A 278 11.04 2.01 -4.66
CA GLN A 278 12.46 2.38 -4.48
C GLN A 278 12.75 2.86 -3.05
N GLU A 279 11.88 3.69 -2.46
CA GLU A 279 12.03 4.17 -1.08
C GLU A 279 11.89 3.03 -0.07
N ILE A 280 10.93 2.13 -0.28
CA ILE A 280 10.69 0.99 0.60
C ILE A 280 11.82 -0.03 0.50
N ASP A 281 12.28 -0.34 -0.72
CA ASP A 281 13.39 -1.26 -0.93
C ASP A 281 14.69 -0.70 -0.33
N ALA A 282 14.94 0.61 -0.45
CA ALA A 282 16.08 1.26 0.19
C ALA A 282 16.01 1.13 1.72
N MET A 283 14.85 1.44 2.32
CA MET A 283 14.63 1.29 3.76
C MET A 283 14.79 -0.16 4.23
N VAL A 284 14.29 -1.13 3.46
CA VAL A 284 14.43 -2.56 3.78
C VAL A 284 15.89 -2.99 3.70
N MET A 285 16.63 -2.56 2.68
CA MET A 285 18.05 -2.85 2.56
C MET A 285 18.85 -2.23 3.70
N ASP A 286 18.57 -0.99 4.08
CA ASP A 286 19.21 -0.34 5.24
C ASP A 286 18.89 -1.09 6.54
N ALA A 287 17.64 -1.49 6.77
CA ALA A 287 17.25 -2.29 7.92
C ALA A 287 17.94 -3.66 7.95
N LEU A 288 18.06 -4.33 6.81
CA LEU A 288 18.76 -5.60 6.69
C LEU A 288 20.27 -5.45 6.95
N THR A 289 20.90 -4.39 6.45
CA THR A 289 22.32 -4.13 6.73
C THR A 289 22.57 -3.83 8.21
N LEU A 290 21.67 -3.09 8.86
CA LEU A 290 21.69 -2.88 10.31
C LEU A 290 21.54 -4.20 11.08
N GLY A 291 20.58 -5.04 10.71
CA GLY A 291 20.39 -6.36 11.30
C GLY A 291 21.61 -7.28 11.15
N CYS A 292 22.21 -7.30 9.96
CA CYS A 292 23.45 -8.04 9.68
C CYS A 292 24.63 -7.51 10.50
N LYS A 293 24.79 -6.18 10.62
CA LYS A 293 25.81 -5.58 11.49
C LYS A 293 25.61 -5.99 12.95
N LEU A 294 24.38 -5.90 13.46
CA LEU A 294 24.05 -6.28 14.83
C LEU A 294 24.34 -7.77 15.10
N LYS A 295 23.95 -8.65 14.16
CA LYS A 295 24.25 -10.08 14.21
C LYS A 295 25.77 -10.33 14.22
N SER A 296 26.52 -9.65 13.35
CA SER A 296 27.98 -9.78 13.29
C SER A 296 28.66 -9.32 14.59
N GLU A 297 28.12 -8.30 15.24
CA GLU A 297 28.65 -7.76 16.49
C GLU A 297 28.34 -8.67 17.68
N ILE A 298 27.14 -9.26 17.74
CA ILE A 298 26.77 -10.27 18.74
C ILE A 298 27.64 -11.51 18.58
N VAL A 299 27.84 -12.00 17.36
CA VAL A 299 28.73 -13.15 17.08
C VAL A 299 30.17 -12.82 17.50
N ARG A 300 30.67 -11.62 17.21
CA ARG A 300 32.01 -11.18 17.62
C ARG A 300 32.16 -11.09 19.14
N LYS A 301 31.14 -10.62 19.86
CA LYS A 301 31.12 -10.60 21.33
C LYS A 301 31.10 -12.01 21.93
N PHE A 302 30.35 -12.94 21.34
CA PHE A 302 30.32 -14.34 21.77
C PHE A 302 31.66 -15.06 21.55
N VAL A 303 32.32 -14.82 20.41
CA VAL A 303 33.63 -15.42 20.11
C VAL A 303 34.71 -14.86 21.04
N THR A 304 34.72 -13.55 21.30
CA THR A 304 35.69 -12.93 22.23
C THR A 304 35.44 -13.30 23.69
N SER A 305 34.18 -13.51 24.12
CA SER A 305 33.89 -14.00 25.47
C SER A 305 34.31 -15.46 25.68
N LYS A 306 34.20 -16.30 24.64
CA LYS A 306 34.62 -17.71 24.69
C LYS A 306 36.15 -17.83 24.75
N SER A 307 36.87 -17.06 23.93
CA SER A 307 38.33 -16.99 23.96
C SER A 307 38.92 -16.46 25.28
N LYS A 308 38.15 -15.70 26.07
CA LYS A 308 38.56 -15.21 27.40
C LYS A 308 38.32 -16.23 28.54
N LYS A 309 37.57 -17.30 28.28
CA LYS A 309 37.20 -18.33 29.25
C LYS A 309 38.08 -19.58 29.15
N ASP A 310 38.77 -19.75 28.02
CA ASP A 310 39.71 -20.84 27.72
C ASP A 310 41.19 -20.43 27.92
N LYS A 311 41.45 -19.29 28.60
CA LYS A 311 42.76 -18.84 29.09
C LYS A 311 42.69 -18.67 30.59
#